data_AF-A0A9P0Z8A7-F1
#
_entry.id   AF-A0A9P0Z8A7-F1
#
_cell.length_a   1.000
_cell.length_b   1.000
_cell.length_c   1.000
_cell.angle_alpha   90.00
_cell.angle_beta   90.00
_cell.angle_gamma   90.00
#
_symmetry.space_group_name_H-M   'P 1'
#
loop_
_entity.id
_entity.type
_entity.pdbx_description
1 polymer ?
#
loop_
_entity_poly.entity_id
_entity_poly.type
_entity_poly.pdbx_seq_one_letter_code
_entity_poly.pdbx_strand_id
1 'polypeptide(L)'
;MYQQWEILDVSTSTLKVAEKCGEMTSIVRDMFVHYMIVIGVGNKVKGLEKAKVKIVVMNWRHENYEFEYGVLTMRVMETYMGQGSKGWDIGIKKGEKKHIDTLRVRYSATILSADYNETKNKNVQEIKKDAKVKKQDKGKIKK
;
A
#
# COMPACT_ATOMS: atom_id res chain seq x y z
N MET A 1 27.91 -0.16 -3.86
CA MET A 1 26.57 -0.64 -4.26
C MET A 1 25.86 0.55 -4.89
N TYR A 2 25.49 0.50 -6.17
CA TYR A 2 24.80 1.63 -6.80
C TYR A 2 23.39 1.74 -6.22
N GLN A 3 23.08 2.86 -5.57
CA GLN A 3 21.72 3.15 -5.12
C GLN A 3 20.80 3.23 -6.34
N GLN A 4 19.62 2.61 -6.27
CA GLN A 4 18.59 2.61 -7.32
C GLN A 4 17.27 3.11 -6.74
N TRP A 5 16.48 3.78 -7.58
CA TRP A 5 15.10 4.13 -7.27
C TRP A 5 14.18 3.04 -7.80
N GLU A 6 13.70 2.20 -6.90
CA GLU A 6 12.82 1.09 -7.23
C GLU A 6 11.35 1.54 -7.17
N ILE A 7 10.64 1.39 -8.28
CA ILE A 7 9.20 1.67 -8.36
C ILE A 7 8.45 0.35 -8.27
N LEU A 8 7.55 0.28 -7.29
CA LEU A 8 6.59 -0.79 -7.14
C LEU A 8 5.37 -0.47 -7.99
N ASP A 9 5.24 -1.16 -9.11
CA ASP A 9 4.10 -1.06 -9.99
C ASP A 9 3.40 -2.41 -10.12
N VAL A 10 2.22 -2.52 -9.52
CA VAL A 10 1.45 -3.78 -9.51
C VAL A 10 0.61 -3.98 -10.78
N SER A 11 0.55 -2.99 -11.68
CA SER A 11 -0.13 -3.17 -12.96
C SER A 11 0.61 -4.20 -13.83
N THR A 12 -0.12 -4.78 -14.79
CA THR A 12 0.45 -5.63 -15.84
C THR A 12 0.89 -4.85 -17.08
N SER A 13 0.82 -3.51 -17.06
CA SER A 13 1.23 -2.67 -18.18
C SER A 13 2.71 -2.88 -18.54
N THR A 14 2.99 -2.93 -19.84
CA THR A 14 4.34 -3.07 -20.41
C THR A 14 4.96 -1.74 -20.83
N LEU A 15 4.30 -0.62 -20.54
CA LEU A 15 4.78 0.73 -20.85
C LEU A 15 6.12 1.03 -20.16
N LYS A 16 6.95 1.86 -20.80
CA LYS A 16 8.22 2.29 -20.20
C LYS A 16 7.96 3.24 -19.03
N VAL A 17 8.92 3.33 -18.10
CA VAL A 17 8.83 4.19 -16.91
C VAL A 17 8.47 5.64 -17.26
N ALA A 18 9.08 6.20 -18.32
CA ALA A 18 8.83 7.56 -18.76
C ALA A 18 7.39 7.77 -19.25
N GLU A 19 6.82 6.79 -19.96
CA GLU A 19 5.43 6.85 -20.46
C GLU A 19 4.43 6.70 -19.32
N LYS A 20 4.77 5.89 -18.32
CA LYS A 20 3.86 5.52 -17.24
C LYS A 20 3.87 6.51 -16.07
N CYS A 21 5.05 6.91 -15.63
CA CYS A 21 5.23 7.71 -14.44
C CYS A 21 5.69 9.15 -14.77
N GLY A 22 6.12 9.40 -16.01
CA GLY A 22 6.58 10.72 -16.45
C GLY A 22 7.64 11.31 -15.53
N GLU A 23 7.54 12.63 -15.33
CA GLU A 23 8.41 13.41 -14.47
C GLU A 23 8.11 13.23 -12.97
N MET A 24 7.02 12.55 -12.61
CA MET A 24 6.64 12.37 -11.20
C MET A 24 7.73 11.62 -10.42
N THR A 25 8.42 10.70 -11.08
CA THR A 25 9.52 9.93 -10.47
C THR A 25 10.70 10.81 -10.07
N SER A 26 11.08 11.78 -10.92
CA SER A 26 12.11 12.77 -10.61
C SER A 26 11.64 13.74 -9.54
N ILE A 27 10.40 14.22 -9.62
CA ILE A 27 9.85 15.17 -8.62
C ILE A 27 9.86 14.55 -7.22
N VAL A 28 9.34 13.33 -7.06
CA VAL A 28 9.28 12.66 -5.76
C VAL A 28 10.69 12.36 -5.23
N ARG A 29 11.62 11.94 -6.11
CA ARG A 29 13.03 11.76 -5.74
C ARG A 29 13.63 13.05 -5.21
N ASP A 30 13.48 14.14 -5.95
CA ASP A 30 14.12 15.41 -5.64
C ASP A 30 13.55 16.00 -4.35
N MET A 31 12.23 15.87 -4.14
CA MET A 31 11.58 16.21 -2.87
C MET A 31 12.12 15.39 -1.70
N PHE A 32 12.28 14.07 -1.87
CA PHE A 32 12.83 13.20 -0.82
C PHE A 32 14.29 13.55 -0.49
N VAL A 33 15.13 13.75 -1.51
CA VAL A 33 16.52 14.16 -1.32
C VAL A 33 16.59 15.51 -0.59
N HIS A 34 15.79 16.48 -1.03
CA HIS A 34 15.73 17.80 -0.41
C HIS A 34 15.29 17.71 1.06
N TYR A 35 14.24 16.93 1.34
CA TYR A 35 13.79 16.67 2.71
C TYR A 35 14.92 16.11 3.58
N MET A 36 15.65 15.10 3.09
CA MET A 36 16.76 14.47 3.82
C MET A 36 17.93 15.43 4.08
N ILE A 37 18.17 16.38 3.16
CA ILE A 37 19.14 17.47 3.37
C ILE A 37 18.66 18.41 4.48
N VAL A 38 17.40 18.85 4.42
CA VAL A 38 16.80 19.79 5.39
C VAL A 38 16.82 19.23 6.81
N ILE A 39 16.57 17.93 7.00
CA ILE A 39 16.62 17.29 8.33
C ILE A 39 18.04 16.91 8.78
N GLY A 40 19.09 17.31 8.04
CA GLY A 40 20.48 17.16 8.45
C GLY A 40 21.14 15.81 8.14
N VAL A 41 20.52 14.94 7.34
CA VAL A 41 21.06 13.62 6.97
C VAL A 41 21.43 13.49 5.48
N GLY A 42 21.69 14.61 4.81
CA GLY A 42 21.99 14.69 3.37
C GLY A 42 23.15 13.80 2.91
N ASN A 43 24.13 13.52 3.78
CA ASN A 43 25.23 12.61 3.49
C ASN A 43 24.76 11.16 3.20
N LYS A 44 23.62 10.72 3.76
CA LYS A 44 23.05 9.38 3.55
C LYS A 44 22.40 9.21 2.18
N VAL A 45 22.01 10.32 1.54
CA VAL A 45 21.34 10.33 0.24
C VAL A 45 22.26 10.78 -0.90
N LYS A 46 23.56 10.94 -0.63
CA LYS A 46 24.56 11.25 -1.66
C LYS A 46 24.52 10.19 -2.76
N GLY A 47 24.21 10.63 -3.98
CA GLY A 47 24.12 9.77 -5.15
C GLY A 47 22.69 9.36 -5.53
N LEU A 48 21.69 9.57 -4.67
CA LEU A 48 20.29 9.31 -5.02
C LEU A 48 19.78 10.22 -6.14
N GLU A 49 20.28 11.45 -6.27
CA GLU A 49 19.93 12.38 -7.36
C GLU A 49 20.26 11.80 -8.75
N LYS A 50 21.32 10.99 -8.83
CA LYS A 50 21.81 10.36 -10.06
C LYS A 50 21.40 8.90 -10.18
N ALA A 51 20.71 8.36 -9.17
CA ALA A 51 20.32 6.97 -9.14
C ALA A 51 19.29 6.68 -10.24
N LYS A 52 19.48 5.58 -10.95
CA LYS A 52 18.57 5.16 -12.01
C LYS A 52 17.25 4.72 -11.41
N VAL A 53 16.16 5.12 -12.06
CA VAL A 53 14.81 4.64 -11.76
C VAL A 53 14.58 3.31 -12.46
N LYS A 54 14.02 2.34 -11.75
CA LYS A 54 13.72 1.01 -12.25
C LYS A 54 12.37 0.55 -11.73
N ILE A 55 11.50 0.09 -12.62
CA ILE A 55 10.30 -0.65 -12.21
C ILE A 55 10.72 -2.06 -11.78
N VAL A 56 10.32 -2.44 -10.58
CA VAL A 56 10.58 -3.78 -10.04
C VAL A 56 9.67 -4.78 -10.75
N VAL A 57 10.27 -5.84 -11.27
CA VAL A 57 9.51 -6.99 -11.79
C VAL A 57 9.12 -7.88 -10.62
N MET A 58 7.85 -7.80 -10.24
CA MET A 58 7.26 -8.65 -9.20
C MET A 58 6.55 -9.85 -9.85
N ASN A 59 6.84 -11.06 -9.38
CA ASN A 59 6.35 -12.34 -9.92
C ASN A 59 4.87 -12.61 -9.58
N TRP A 60 4.34 -11.95 -8.55
CA TRP A 60 2.95 -12.08 -8.09
C TRP A 60 1.98 -11.11 -8.77
N ARG A 61 2.43 -10.25 -9.71
CA ARG A 61 1.56 -9.32 -10.43
C ARG A 61 0.49 -10.06 -11.24
N HIS A 62 -0.72 -9.51 -11.23
CA HIS A 62 -1.87 -10.06 -11.93
C HIS A 62 -2.82 -8.95 -12.37
N GLU A 63 -3.47 -9.11 -13.53
CA GLU A 63 -4.40 -8.12 -14.10
C GLU A 63 -5.59 -7.84 -13.17
N ASN A 64 -6.14 -8.88 -12.53
CA ASN A 64 -7.21 -8.74 -11.53
C ASN A 64 -6.82 -7.99 -10.24
N TYR A 65 -5.57 -7.55 -10.11
CA TYR A 65 -5.09 -6.80 -8.93
C TYR A 65 -5.04 -5.29 -9.17
N GLU A 66 -5.55 -4.81 -10.31
CA GLU A 66 -5.59 -3.39 -10.65
C GLU A 66 -6.30 -2.53 -9.59
N PHE A 67 -7.20 -3.06 -8.77
CA PHE A 67 -7.84 -2.28 -7.69
C PHE A 67 -7.39 -2.68 -6.28
N GLU A 68 -6.30 -3.46 -6.20
CA GLU A 68 -5.78 -4.02 -4.95
C GLU A 68 -4.54 -3.27 -4.44
N TYR A 69 -4.21 -2.10 -5.03
CA TYR A 69 -3.02 -1.30 -4.70
C TYR A 69 -2.83 -1.08 -3.20
N GLY A 70 -3.89 -0.72 -2.48
CA GLY A 70 -3.80 -0.44 -1.04
C GLY A 70 -3.40 -1.68 -0.24
N VAL A 71 -4.06 -2.81 -0.48
CA VAL A 71 -3.78 -4.08 0.21
C VAL A 71 -2.39 -4.59 -0.12
N LEU A 72 -2.01 -4.53 -1.40
CA LEU A 72 -0.69 -4.96 -1.86
C LEU A 72 0.42 -4.08 -1.32
N THR A 73 0.23 -2.75 -1.29
CA THR A 73 1.20 -1.81 -0.70
C THR A 73 1.42 -2.10 0.78
N MET A 74 0.33 -2.27 1.55
CA MET A 74 0.44 -2.61 2.97
C MET A 74 1.15 -3.95 3.18
N ARG A 75 0.84 -4.95 2.35
CA ARG A 75 1.51 -6.26 2.44
C ARG A 75 3.00 -6.17 2.09
N VAL A 76 3.36 -5.42 1.04
CA VAL A 76 4.75 -5.18 0.69
C VAL A 76 5.50 -4.53 1.85
N MET A 77 4.92 -3.51 2.49
CA MET A 77 5.54 -2.85 3.63
C MET A 77 5.66 -3.77 4.87
N GLU A 78 4.69 -4.68 5.07
CA GLU A 78 4.72 -5.67 6.15
C GLU A 78 5.84 -6.73 5.95
N THR A 79 6.11 -7.12 4.71
CA THR A 79 7.06 -8.23 4.41
C THR A 79 8.43 -7.76 3.95
N TYR A 80 8.63 -6.47 3.69
CA TYR A 80 9.90 -5.96 3.18
C TYR A 80 10.98 -5.95 4.26
N MET A 81 12.03 -6.75 4.06
CA MET A 81 13.15 -6.90 4.99
C MET A 81 14.43 -6.20 4.53
N GLY A 82 14.34 -5.23 3.62
CA GLY A 82 15.52 -4.46 3.17
C GLY A 82 16.44 -5.17 2.17
N GLN A 83 16.05 -6.33 1.63
CA GLN A 83 16.91 -7.19 0.80
C GLN A 83 16.96 -6.82 -0.71
N GLY A 84 16.58 -5.60 -1.07
CA GLY A 84 16.53 -5.14 -2.47
C GLY A 84 15.57 -5.98 -3.34
N SER A 85 15.85 -6.11 -4.64
CA SER A 85 14.91 -6.69 -5.61
C SER A 85 14.48 -8.15 -5.36
N LYS A 86 15.23 -8.92 -4.55
CA LYS A 86 14.87 -10.29 -4.14
C LYS A 86 13.90 -10.32 -2.94
N GLY A 87 13.77 -9.21 -2.22
CA GLY A 87 12.95 -9.07 -1.02
C GLY A 87 11.50 -8.64 -1.28
N TRP A 88 11.07 -8.57 -2.54
CA TRP A 88 9.71 -8.17 -2.91
C TRP A 88 8.73 -9.36 -3.01
N ASP A 89 9.07 -10.52 -2.46
CA ASP A 89 8.10 -11.61 -2.29
C ASP A 89 7.15 -11.30 -1.12
N ILE A 90 5.86 -11.25 -1.42
CA ILE A 90 4.81 -10.95 -0.45
C ILE A 90 4.08 -12.19 0.06
N GLY A 91 4.48 -13.38 -0.41
CA GLY A 91 3.86 -14.65 -0.06
C GLY A 91 2.46 -14.84 -0.66
N ILE A 92 2.13 -14.13 -1.74
CA ILE A 92 0.86 -14.25 -2.47
C ILE A 92 1.13 -14.88 -3.83
N LYS A 93 0.39 -15.93 -4.17
CA LYS A 93 0.48 -16.52 -5.52
C LYS A 93 -0.34 -15.71 -6.52
N LYS A 94 0.14 -15.68 -7.76
CA LYS A 94 -0.55 -15.05 -8.88
C LYS A 94 -1.99 -15.59 -9.00
N GLY A 95 -2.99 -14.70 -8.97
CA GLY A 95 -4.41 -15.05 -9.09
C GLY A 95 -5.11 -15.45 -7.77
N GLU A 96 -4.41 -15.45 -6.63
CA GLU A 96 -4.95 -15.85 -5.31
C GLU A 96 -5.83 -14.77 -4.65
N LYS A 97 -6.98 -14.44 -5.27
CA LYS A 97 -7.86 -13.36 -4.79
C LYS A 97 -8.35 -13.53 -3.36
N LYS A 98 -8.66 -14.77 -2.94
CA LYS A 98 -9.12 -15.08 -1.58
C LYS A 98 -8.14 -14.63 -0.49
N HIS A 99 -6.84 -14.75 -0.77
CA HIS A 99 -5.79 -14.30 0.15
C HIS A 99 -5.80 -12.77 0.28
N ILE A 100 -5.92 -12.08 -0.85
CA ILE A 100 -6.04 -10.61 -0.87
C ILE A 100 -7.29 -10.15 -0.14
N ASP A 101 -8.43 -10.81 -0.30
CA ASP A 101 -9.67 -10.47 0.41
C ASP A 101 -9.51 -10.65 1.93
N THR A 102 -8.81 -11.71 2.35
CA THR A 102 -8.50 -11.96 3.76
C THR A 102 -7.60 -10.85 4.32
N LEU A 103 -6.56 -10.46 3.58
CA LEU A 103 -5.69 -9.34 3.95
C LEU A 103 -6.46 -8.02 4.01
N ARG A 104 -7.37 -7.78 3.06
CA ARG A 104 -8.22 -6.60 3.02
C ARG A 104 -9.05 -6.49 4.30
N VAL A 105 -9.76 -7.55 4.67
CA VAL A 105 -10.55 -7.59 5.91
C VAL A 105 -9.66 -7.32 7.13
N ARG A 106 -8.49 -7.98 7.21
CA ARG A 106 -7.54 -7.80 8.31
C ARG A 106 -7.07 -6.36 8.42
N TYR A 107 -6.57 -5.78 7.33
CA TYR A 107 -6.07 -4.40 7.33
C TYR A 107 -7.16 -3.38 7.62
N SER A 108 -8.35 -3.54 7.03
CA SER A 108 -9.48 -2.67 7.33
C SER A 108 -9.88 -2.76 8.80
N ALA A 109 -9.94 -3.96 9.39
CA ALA A 109 -10.23 -4.11 10.81
C ALA A 109 -9.17 -3.43 11.69
N THR A 110 -7.88 -3.58 11.36
CA THR A 110 -6.78 -2.90 12.07
C THR A 110 -6.91 -1.39 11.98
N ILE A 111 -7.11 -0.82 10.78
CA ILE A 111 -7.25 0.63 10.57
C ILE A 111 -8.47 1.18 11.32
N LEU A 112 -9.61 0.49 11.26
CA LEU A 112 -10.85 0.91 11.92
C LEU A 112 -10.75 0.85 13.45
N SER A 113 -9.95 -0.06 13.99
CA SER A 113 -9.79 -0.26 15.44
C SER A 113 -8.57 0.42 16.05
N ALA A 114 -7.65 0.94 15.24
CA ALA A 114 -6.44 1.61 15.69
C ALA A 114 -6.74 2.82 16.60
N ASP A 115 -5.96 3.00 17.66
CA ASP A 115 -6.18 4.07 18.65
C ASP A 115 -5.94 5.47 18.09
N TYR A 116 -5.05 5.59 17.10
CA TYR A 116 -4.80 6.85 16.40
C TYR A 116 -5.83 7.17 15.31
N ASN A 117 -6.81 6.28 15.08
CA ASN A 117 -7.91 6.59 14.16
C ASN A 117 -8.87 7.57 14.84
N GLU A 118 -8.78 8.85 14.47
CA GLU A 118 -9.62 9.94 14.97
C GLU A 118 -11.12 9.70 14.79
N THR A 119 -11.49 8.84 13.83
CA THR A 119 -12.89 8.47 13.55
C THR A 119 -13.36 7.20 14.27
N LYS A 120 -12.48 6.50 15.00
CA LYS A 120 -12.79 5.22 15.70
C LYS A 120 -14.07 5.32 16.52
N ASN A 121 -14.19 6.35 17.36
CA ASN A 121 -15.35 6.53 18.23
C ASN A 121 -16.64 6.79 17.44
N LYS A 122 -16.57 7.56 16.35
CA LYS A 122 -17.72 7.81 15.46
C LYS A 122 -18.17 6.50 14.80
N ASN A 123 -17.23 5.72 14.27
CA ASN A 123 -17.51 4.42 13.65
C ASN A 123 -18.20 3.46 14.63
N VAL A 124 -17.72 3.40 15.89
CA VAL A 124 -18.35 2.57 16.94
C VAL A 124 -19.76 3.04 17.26
N GLN A 125 -20.01 4.35 17.28
CA GLN A 125 -21.36 4.88 17.53
C GLN A 125 -22.34 4.53 16.40
N GLU A 126 -21.94 4.66 15.14
CA GLU A 126 -22.78 4.27 13.99
C GLU A 126 -23.11 2.78 14.01
N ILE A 127 -22.12 1.91 14.27
CA ILE A 127 -22.35 0.47 14.43
C ILE A 127 -23.38 0.17 15.54
N LYS A 128 -23.30 0.89 16.66
CA LYS A 128 -24.26 0.73 17.77
C LYS A 128 -25.66 1.19 17.38
N LYS A 129 -25.81 2.22 16.54
CA LYS A 129 -27.11 2.66 16.00
C LYS A 129 -27.68 1.61 15.05
N ASP A 130 -26.89 1.12 14.11
CA ASP A 130 -27.30 0.08 13.14
C ASP A 130 -27.71 -1.23 13.83
N ALA A 131 -26.98 -1.62 14.88
CA ALA A 131 -27.31 -2.80 15.67
C ALA A 131 -28.64 -2.65 16.43
N LYS A 132 -28.99 -1.44 16.86
CA LYS A 132 -30.28 -1.14 17.50
C LYS A 132 -31.43 -1.18 16.49
N VAL A 133 -31.23 -0.63 15.29
CA VAL A 133 -32.21 -0.68 14.19
C VAL A 133 -32.52 -2.13 13.81
N LYS A 134 -31.49 -2.96 13.60
CA LYS A 134 -31.66 -4.40 13.28
C LYS A 134 -32.38 -5.19 14.38
N LYS A 135 -32.24 -4.81 15.65
CA LYS A 135 -32.99 -5.42 16.77
C LYS A 135 -34.45 -5.01 16.78
N GLN A 136 -34.77 -3.76 16.43
CA GLN A 136 -36.15 -3.28 16.33
C GLN A 136 -36.90 -3.92 15.15
N ASP A 137 -36.24 -4.10 14.01
CA ASP A 137 -36.86 -4.75 12.84
C ASP A 137 -37.14 -6.25 13.08
N LYS A 138 -36.24 -6.96 13.76
CA LYS A 138 -36.48 -8.36 14.17
C LYS A 138 -37.59 -8.51 15.21
N GLY A 139 -37.86 -7.48 16.00
CA GLY A 139 -38.96 -7.45 16.97
C GLY A 139 -40.34 -7.24 16.36
N LYS A 140 -40.42 -6.68 15.15
CA LYS A 140 -41.68 -6.42 14.43
C LYS A 140 -42.18 -7.58 13.57
N ILE A 141 -41.33 -8.56 13.25
CA ILE A 141 -41.67 -9.73 12.40
C ILE A 141 -42.27 -10.89 13.23
N LYS A 142 -42.39 -10.75 14.55
CA LYS A 142 -42.90 -11.80 15.47
C LYS A 142 -44.30 -11.50 16.07
N LYS A 143 -45.23 -10.91 15.31
CA LYS A 143 -46.64 -10.81 15.72
C LYS A 143 -47.55 -11.34 14.63
#